data_AF-Q1DE52-F1
#
_entry.id   AF-Q1DE52-F1
#
_cell.length_a   1.000
_cell.length_b   1.000
_cell.length_c   1.000
_cell.angle_alpha   90.00
_cell.angle_beta   90.00
_cell.angle_gamma   90.00
#
_symmetry.space_group_name_H-M   'P 1'
#
loop_
_entity.id
_entity.type
_entity.pdbx_description
1 polymer ?
#
loop_
_entity_poly.entity_id
_entity_poly.type
_entity_poly.pdbx_seq_one_letter_code
_entity_poly.pdbx_strand_id
1 'polypeptide(L)'
;MSRSETGPRGVIGILGVLCLTLAPSSRAQVSVTGQGGPLRLEAGSQSVALSLEEGGVVRGPGVELRQRGAALVGQVRGSDVDVGWASGNLLGRVGEGTVDLRVLERTPEPGLRLEGNFASQPSSLVIAPFAIAGAMGGCNYTLSVTGEGYSGWRTCQPGTTLQPGPVSLSLPEEVLRLGQGERATLLALLLSETMLPP
;
A
#
# COMPACT_ATOMS: atom_id res chain seq x y z
N MET A 1 -82.59 23.55 -6.92
CA MET A 1 -83.72 22.59 -6.92
C MET A 1 -83.08 21.22 -6.99
N SER A 2 -83.16 20.27 -6.04
CA SER A 2 -83.98 20.07 -4.84
C SER A 2 -83.26 19.08 -3.89
N ARG A 3 -83.69 19.12 -2.62
CA ARG A 3 -83.44 18.27 -1.41
C ARG A 3 -82.96 16.82 -1.65
N SER A 4 -82.05 16.25 -0.85
CA SER A 4 -82.01 15.97 0.61
C SER A 4 -82.95 14.86 1.10
N GLU A 5 -82.46 14.12 2.11
CA GLU A 5 -83.13 13.16 3.06
C GLU A 5 -83.00 11.65 2.70
N THR A 6 -82.68 10.69 3.58
CA THR A 6 -82.51 10.63 5.07
C THR A 6 -81.93 9.26 5.53
N GLY A 7 -80.95 9.27 6.45
CA GLY A 7 -80.72 8.37 7.62
C GLY A 7 -80.62 6.83 7.48
N PRO A 8 -80.28 6.07 8.56
CA PRO A 8 -80.12 6.46 9.97
C PRO A 8 -78.85 5.94 10.69
N ARG A 9 -78.84 6.25 11.99
CA ARG A 9 -77.85 6.15 13.07
C ARG A 9 -77.38 4.75 13.48
N GLY A 10 -76.20 4.72 14.12
CA GLY A 10 -75.79 3.74 15.15
C GLY A 10 -74.36 3.26 14.92
N VAL A 11 -73.50 2.93 15.90
CA VAL A 11 -73.46 2.96 17.36
C VAL A 11 -71.94 2.91 17.69
N ILE A 12 -71.57 3.44 18.85
CA ILE A 12 -70.20 3.49 19.40
C ILE A 12 -69.60 2.08 19.57
N GLY A 13 -68.32 1.93 19.26
CA GLY A 13 -67.53 0.72 19.55
C GLY A 13 -66.03 1.00 19.51
N ILE A 14 -65.50 1.55 20.61
CA ILE A 14 -64.06 1.64 20.90
C ILE A 14 -63.56 0.22 21.20
N LEU A 15 -62.46 -0.21 20.58
CA LEU A 15 -61.36 -1.01 21.15
C LEU A 15 -60.50 -1.55 20.00
N GLY A 16 -59.17 -1.40 20.05
CA GLY A 16 -58.31 -2.31 19.30
C GLY A 16 -56.97 -1.78 18.80
N VAL A 17 -56.02 -1.62 19.71
CA VAL A 17 -54.59 -1.95 19.52
C VAL A 17 -53.86 -1.24 18.35
N LEU A 18 -53.20 -0.12 18.69
CA LEU A 18 -52.15 0.48 17.88
C LEU A 18 -50.86 -0.37 18.02
N CYS A 19 -50.65 -1.32 17.12
CA CYS A 19 -49.38 -2.05 17.02
C CYS A 19 -48.31 -1.12 16.39
N LEU A 20 -47.52 -0.45 17.23
CA LEU A 20 -46.25 0.15 16.81
C LEU A 20 -45.26 -0.98 16.48
N THR A 21 -45.08 -1.26 15.19
CA THR A 21 -44.01 -2.11 14.70
C THR A 21 -42.68 -1.35 14.80
N LEU A 22 -41.91 -1.68 15.83
CA LEU A 22 -40.49 -1.30 15.94
C LEU A 22 -39.72 -1.99 14.81
N ALA A 23 -39.35 -1.23 13.77
CA ALA A 23 -38.43 -1.70 12.76
C ALA A 23 -37.05 -1.99 13.40
N PRO A 24 -36.42 -3.14 13.10
CA PRO A 24 -35.07 -3.40 13.57
C PRO A 24 -34.13 -2.36 12.97
N SER A 25 -33.44 -1.63 13.84
CA SER A 25 -32.41 -0.67 13.44
C SER A 25 -31.27 -1.46 12.80
N SER A 26 -31.20 -1.45 11.47
CA SER A 26 -30.03 -1.91 10.74
C SER A 26 -28.83 -1.09 11.21
N ARG A 27 -28.00 -1.69 12.07
CA ARG A 27 -26.68 -1.16 12.36
C ARG A 27 -25.89 -1.23 11.07
N ALA A 28 -25.78 -0.10 10.38
CA ALA A 28 -24.77 0.07 9.35
C ALA A 28 -23.42 -0.30 9.99
N GLN A 29 -22.87 -1.44 9.59
CA GLN A 29 -21.49 -1.77 9.91
C GLN A 29 -20.64 -0.82 9.10
N VAL A 30 -20.20 0.26 9.74
CA VAL A 30 -19.18 1.14 9.18
C VAL A 30 -17.88 0.35 9.26
N SER A 31 -17.57 -0.36 8.18
CA SER A 31 -16.23 -0.88 7.94
C SER A 31 -15.32 0.34 7.80
N VAL A 32 -14.58 0.66 8.85
CA VAL A 32 -13.49 1.62 8.77
C VAL A 32 -12.39 0.94 7.96
N THR A 33 -12.42 1.09 6.63
CA THR A 33 -11.22 0.92 5.81
C THR A 33 -10.18 1.90 6.35
N GLY A 34 -9.01 1.38 6.72
CA GLY A 34 -7.87 2.16 7.23
C GLY A 34 -7.64 3.43 6.40
N GLN A 35 -7.26 4.49 7.10
CA GLN A 35 -7.30 5.88 6.64
C GLN A 35 -6.26 6.28 5.58
N GLY A 36 -5.75 5.33 4.79
CA GLY A 36 -4.80 5.58 3.70
C GLY A 36 -5.09 4.67 2.52
N GLY A 37 -5.03 5.22 1.31
CA GLY A 37 -5.12 4.44 0.08
C GLY A 37 -4.00 3.39 -0.03
N PRO A 38 -4.05 2.47 -1.00
CA PRO A 38 -3.01 1.47 -1.16
C PRO A 38 -1.67 2.12 -1.51
N LEU A 39 -0.57 1.51 -1.03
CA LEU A 39 0.76 1.75 -1.55
C LEU A 39 0.76 1.38 -3.04
N ARG A 40 1.01 2.32 -3.94
CA ARG A 40 0.88 2.08 -5.38
C ARG A 40 2.13 2.48 -6.13
N LEU A 41 2.61 1.60 -7.00
CA LEU A 41 3.62 1.89 -8.01
C LEU A 41 3.01 1.67 -9.41
N GLU A 42 3.08 2.69 -10.25
CA GLU A 42 2.68 2.65 -11.65
C GLU A 42 3.91 2.93 -12.50
N ALA A 43 4.16 2.11 -13.51
CA ALA A 43 5.32 2.21 -14.40
C ALA A 43 4.91 1.86 -15.83
N GLY A 44 4.66 2.88 -16.66
CA GLY A 44 4.05 2.67 -17.98
C GLY A 44 2.68 2.00 -17.87
N SER A 45 2.50 0.86 -18.52
CA SER A 45 1.26 0.06 -18.46
C SER A 45 1.19 -0.91 -17.27
N GLN A 46 2.29 -1.06 -16.52
CA GLN A 46 2.38 -1.97 -15.39
C GLN A 46 2.03 -1.22 -14.11
N SER A 47 1.27 -1.85 -13.23
CA SER A 47 0.97 -1.30 -11.91
C SER A 47 0.93 -2.39 -10.85
N VAL A 48 1.27 -1.99 -9.63
CA VAL A 48 1.10 -2.80 -8.44
C VAL A 48 0.54 -1.94 -7.33
N ALA A 49 -0.49 -2.46 -6.67
CA ALA A 49 -1.10 -1.86 -5.50
C ALA A 49 -0.98 -2.86 -4.35
N LEU A 50 -0.41 -2.39 -3.24
CA LEU A 50 -0.26 -3.14 -2.01
C LEU A 50 -1.12 -2.53 -0.92
N SER A 51 -1.80 -3.40 -0.18
CA SER A 51 -2.50 -3.07 1.05
C SER A 51 -1.61 -3.48 2.22
N LEU A 52 -1.48 -2.59 3.20
CA LEU A 52 -0.88 -2.89 4.49
C LEU A 52 -2.03 -3.21 5.46
N GLU A 53 -2.11 -4.45 5.90
CA GLU A 53 -3.13 -4.92 6.83
C GLU A 53 -2.60 -4.89 8.28
N GLU A 54 -3.52 -4.94 9.23
CA GLU A 54 -3.18 -5.10 10.64
C GLU A 54 -2.36 -6.39 10.87
N GLY A 55 -1.41 -6.35 11.80
CA GLY A 55 -0.51 -7.47 12.06
C GLY A 55 0.69 -7.57 11.10
N GLY A 56 0.96 -6.53 10.31
CA GLY A 56 2.16 -6.44 9.46
C GLY A 56 2.10 -7.32 8.22
N VAL A 57 0.90 -7.57 7.70
CA VAL A 57 0.70 -8.32 6.45
C VAL A 57 0.64 -7.32 5.29
N VAL A 58 1.39 -7.58 4.23
CA VAL A 58 1.36 -6.78 2.99
C VAL A 58 0.84 -7.68 1.88
N ARG A 59 -0.26 -7.28 1.23
CA ARG A 59 -0.89 -8.05 0.16
C ARG A 59 -1.09 -7.24 -1.10
N GLY A 60 -0.98 -7.90 -2.24
CA GLY A 60 -1.35 -7.35 -3.54
C GLY A 60 -1.35 -8.45 -4.61
N PRO A 61 -1.65 -8.11 -5.87
CA PRO A 61 -1.60 -9.07 -6.96
C PRO A 61 -0.20 -9.72 -7.06
N GLY A 62 -0.11 -11.02 -6.80
CA GLY A 62 1.15 -11.77 -6.79
C GLY A 62 2.11 -11.37 -5.66
N VAL A 63 1.63 -10.73 -4.59
CA VAL A 63 2.45 -10.35 -3.43
C VAL A 63 1.74 -10.76 -2.16
N GLU A 64 2.43 -11.54 -1.33
CA GLU A 64 2.01 -11.88 0.02
C GLU A 64 3.23 -11.88 0.94
N LEU A 65 3.34 -10.86 1.76
CA LEU A 65 4.42 -10.70 2.72
C LEU A 65 3.84 -10.54 4.13
N ARG A 66 4.60 -10.98 5.13
CA ARG A 66 4.24 -10.86 6.53
C ARG A 66 5.45 -10.48 7.35
N GLN A 67 5.26 -9.58 8.29
CA GLN A 67 6.25 -9.24 9.28
C GLN A 67 6.43 -10.41 10.27
N ARG A 68 7.68 -10.85 10.47
CA ARG A 68 8.07 -11.85 11.45
C ARG A 68 9.19 -11.27 12.31
N GLY A 69 8.83 -10.58 13.39
CA GLY A 69 9.79 -9.82 14.19
C GLY A 69 10.40 -8.69 13.36
N ALA A 70 11.73 -8.55 13.40
CA ALA A 70 12.46 -7.58 12.58
C ALA A 70 12.81 -8.14 11.19
N ALA A 71 11.83 -8.75 10.52
CA ALA A 71 11.98 -9.30 9.17
C ALA A 71 10.66 -9.27 8.41
N LEU A 72 10.75 -9.15 7.08
CA LEU A 72 9.65 -9.30 6.16
C LEU A 72 9.85 -10.59 5.37
N VAL A 73 8.88 -11.49 5.46
CA VAL A 73 8.95 -12.83 4.87
C VAL A 73 7.73 -13.14 4.01
N GLY A 74 7.89 -13.90 2.95
CA GLY A 74 6.79 -14.34 2.10
C GLY A 74 7.20 -14.45 0.64
N GLN A 75 6.33 -14.00 -0.26
CA GLN A 75 6.46 -14.20 -1.69
C GLN A 75 6.14 -12.91 -2.46
N VAL A 76 6.97 -12.61 -3.46
CA VAL A 76 6.74 -11.57 -4.47
C VAL A 76 6.91 -12.21 -5.84
N ARG A 77 5.81 -12.30 -6.60
CA ARG A 77 5.76 -12.81 -7.97
C ARG A 77 6.37 -14.22 -8.13
N GLY A 78 6.22 -15.07 -7.12
CA GLY A 78 6.77 -16.43 -7.11
C GLY A 78 8.18 -16.53 -6.53
N SER A 79 8.82 -15.41 -6.23
CA SER A 79 10.13 -15.35 -5.57
C SER A 79 9.96 -15.26 -4.06
N ASP A 80 10.69 -16.11 -3.32
CA ASP A 80 10.74 -16.04 -1.87
C ASP A 80 11.40 -14.74 -1.40
N VAL A 81 10.84 -14.14 -0.36
CA VAL A 81 11.42 -12.99 0.34
C VAL A 81 11.67 -13.41 1.77
N ASP A 82 12.90 -13.21 2.24
CA ASP A 82 13.27 -13.29 3.66
C ASP A 82 14.33 -12.22 3.90
N VAL A 83 13.89 -11.03 4.32
CA VAL A 83 14.77 -9.88 4.56
C VAL A 83 14.57 -9.40 5.99
N GLY A 84 15.62 -9.57 6.80
CA GLY A 84 15.70 -9.08 8.16
C GLY A 84 16.35 -7.70 8.22
N TRP A 85 16.06 -6.94 9.29
CA TRP A 85 16.72 -5.69 9.58
C TRP A 85 17.22 -5.62 11.02
N ALA A 86 18.46 -5.16 11.19
CA ALA A 86 19.07 -4.94 12.48
C ALA A 86 20.16 -3.88 12.39
N SER A 87 20.22 -2.98 13.37
CA SER A 87 21.32 -2.01 13.53
C SER A 87 21.64 -1.21 12.27
N GLY A 88 20.61 -0.78 11.52
CA GLY A 88 20.79 -0.02 10.28
C GLY A 88 21.21 -0.86 9.07
N ASN A 89 21.09 -2.18 9.10
CA ASN A 89 21.34 -3.06 7.96
C ASN A 89 20.09 -3.86 7.59
N LEU A 90 19.92 -4.14 6.31
CA LEU A 90 18.99 -5.12 5.76
C LEU A 90 19.80 -6.30 5.23
N LEU A 91 19.51 -7.50 5.72
CA LEU A 91 20.21 -8.72 5.36
C LEU A 91 19.21 -9.82 4.99
N GLY A 92 19.53 -10.62 3.98
CA GLY A 92 18.70 -11.77 3.61
C GLY A 92 18.69 -12.04 2.13
N ARG A 93 17.52 -12.35 1.59
CA ARG A 93 17.35 -12.74 0.18
C ARG A 93 16.01 -12.35 -0.42
N VAL A 94 16.02 -12.15 -1.73
CA VAL A 94 14.85 -12.02 -2.61
C VAL A 94 15.09 -12.93 -3.82
N GLY A 95 14.29 -14.00 -3.93
CA GLY A 95 14.57 -15.11 -4.83
C GLY A 95 15.96 -15.70 -4.54
N GLU A 96 16.75 -15.84 -5.59
CA GLU A 96 18.16 -16.28 -5.52
C GLU A 96 19.14 -15.13 -5.20
N GLY A 97 18.65 -13.89 -5.12
CA GLY A 97 19.48 -12.71 -4.93
C GLY A 97 19.73 -12.38 -3.45
N THR A 98 20.97 -12.05 -3.11
CA THR A 98 21.35 -11.65 -1.74
C THR A 98 20.99 -10.20 -1.47
N VAL A 99 20.48 -9.92 -0.28
CA VAL A 99 20.29 -8.57 0.26
C VAL A 99 21.35 -8.30 1.30
N ASP A 100 22.13 -7.24 1.06
CA ASP A 100 23.08 -6.65 1.99
C ASP A 100 23.06 -5.13 1.77
N LEU A 101 22.15 -4.44 2.45
CA LEU A 101 21.98 -3.00 2.36
C LEU A 101 22.22 -2.34 3.72
N ARG A 102 22.91 -1.20 3.69
CA ARG A 102 22.95 -0.24 4.79
C ARG A 102 21.83 0.77 4.64
N VAL A 103 21.16 1.06 5.74
CA VAL A 103 20.11 2.07 5.86
C VAL A 103 20.68 3.22 6.68
N LEU A 104 21.00 4.30 6.00
CA LEU A 104 21.58 5.50 6.59
C LEU A 104 20.49 6.55 6.73
N GLU A 105 20.37 7.15 7.90
CA GLU A 105 19.58 8.36 8.05
C GLU A 105 20.28 9.52 7.36
N ARG A 106 19.50 10.43 6.80
CA ARG A 106 20.02 11.69 6.27
C ARG A 106 19.95 12.76 7.35
N THR A 107 21.07 13.47 7.50
CA THR A 107 21.20 14.64 8.36
C THR A 107 22.04 15.70 7.63
N PRO A 108 21.65 16.98 7.62
CA PRO A 108 20.52 17.56 8.37
C PRO A 108 19.16 17.39 7.68
N GLU A 109 19.11 17.03 6.38
CA GLU A 109 17.81 16.90 5.69
C GLU A 109 17.13 15.56 6.02
N PRO A 110 15.81 15.53 6.22
CA PRO A 110 15.08 14.29 6.48
C PRO A 110 15.15 13.34 5.28
N GLY A 111 15.25 12.04 5.57
CA GLY A 111 15.20 10.99 4.56
C GLY A 111 16.04 9.78 4.91
N LEU A 112 16.10 8.84 3.97
CA LEU A 112 16.90 7.63 4.04
C LEU A 112 17.83 7.55 2.84
N ARG A 113 19.00 6.96 3.06
CA ARG A 113 19.91 6.53 2.01
C ARG A 113 20.15 5.03 2.16
N LEU A 114 19.90 4.28 1.10
CA LEU A 114 20.11 2.84 1.02
C LEU A 114 21.36 2.59 0.20
N GLU A 115 22.31 1.82 0.72
CA GLU A 115 23.56 1.51 0.01
C GLU A 115 23.97 0.06 0.17
N GLY A 116 24.37 -0.59 -0.92
CA GLY A 116 24.92 -1.95 -0.90
C GLY A 116 24.39 -2.76 -2.07
N ASN A 117 23.99 -4.00 -1.81
CA ASN A 117 23.38 -4.88 -2.81
C ASN A 117 21.96 -5.25 -2.40
N PHE A 118 21.03 -5.14 -3.35
CA PHE A 118 19.66 -5.61 -3.20
C PHE A 118 19.39 -6.65 -4.29
N ALA A 119 18.99 -7.86 -3.90
CA ALA A 119 18.80 -8.98 -4.82
C ALA A 119 20.03 -9.21 -5.72
N SER A 120 21.23 -9.15 -5.15
CA SER A 120 22.53 -9.23 -5.85
C SER A 120 22.82 -8.10 -6.85
N GLN A 121 22.02 -7.03 -6.84
CA GLN A 121 22.23 -5.85 -7.69
C GLN A 121 22.78 -4.66 -6.88
N PRO A 122 23.85 -4.00 -7.35
CA PRO A 122 24.33 -2.76 -6.73
C PRO A 122 23.22 -1.72 -6.63
N SER A 123 23.03 -1.19 -5.43
CA SER A 123 21.95 -0.28 -5.09
C SER A 123 22.48 0.90 -4.28
N SER A 124 22.07 2.10 -4.68
CA SER A 124 22.36 3.37 -4.03
C SER A 124 21.18 4.29 -4.26
N LEU A 125 20.25 4.31 -3.30
CA LEU A 125 18.98 5.03 -3.42
C LEU A 125 18.83 6.05 -2.30
N VAL A 126 18.44 7.27 -2.65
CA VAL A 126 18.05 8.30 -1.69
C VAL A 126 16.53 8.46 -1.74
N ILE A 127 15.91 8.46 -0.57
CA ILE A 127 14.48 8.65 -0.36
C ILE A 127 14.32 9.86 0.55
N ALA A 128 13.84 10.97 0.00
CA ALA A 128 13.62 12.23 0.72
C ALA A 128 12.17 12.70 0.53
N PRO A 129 11.63 13.57 1.41
CA PRO A 129 10.25 14.04 1.29
C PRO A 129 9.90 14.73 -0.04
N PHE A 130 10.90 15.25 -0.75
CA PHE A 130 10.71 15.97 -2.01
C PHE A 130 11.18 15.20 -3.25
N ALA A 131 11.95 14.10 -3.09
CA ALA A 131 12.49 13.35 -4.21
C ALA A 131 12.93 11.92 -3.82
N ILE A 132 12.86 11.02 -4.79
CA ILE A 132 13.46 9.67 -4.73
C ILE A 132 14.40 9.54 -5.92
N ALA A 133 15.68 9.27 -5.68
CA ALA A 133 16.68 9.25 -6.73
C ALA A 133 17.76 8.19 -6.48
N GLY A 134 18.17 7.51 -7.55
CA GLY A 134 19.27 6.55 -7.54
C GLY A 134 18.89 5.15 -8.00
N ALA A 135 19.75 4.17 -7.70
CA ALA A 135 19.62 2.79 -8.15
C ALA A 135 19.04 1.89 -7.07
N MET A 136 18.07 1.05 -7.44
CA MET A 136 17.52 -0.01 -6.60
C MET A 136 17.18 -1.23 -7.46
N GLY A 137 17.69 -2.40 -7.07
CA GLY A 137 17.26 -3.69 -7.63
C GLY A 137 17.19 -3.76 -9.16
N GLY A 138 18.24 -3.28 -9.84
CA GLY A 138 18.36 -3.31 -11.30
C GLY A 138 17.80 -2.08 -12.04
N CYS A 139 17.15 -1.14 -11.35
CA CYS A 139 16.56 0.05 -11.95
C CYS A 139 17.07 1.35 -11.31
N ASN A 140 17.24 2.39 -12.13
CA ASN A 140 17.51 3.77 -11.73
C ASN A 140 16.23 4.58 -11.76
N TYR A 141 16.04 5.43 -10.75
CA TYR A 141 14.87 6.26 -10.56
C TYR A 141 15.27 7.73 -10.41
N THR A 142 14.45 8.61 -10.99
CA THR A 142 14.48 10.05 -10.76
C THR A 142 13.04 10.51 -10.61
N LEU A 143 12.55 10.57 -9.36
CA LEU A 143 11.19 10.93 -9.01
C LEU A 143 11.18 12.19 -8.13
N SER A 144 10.24 13.08 -8.38
CA SER A 144 10.00 14.29 -7.61
C SER A 144 8.59 14.28 -7.03
N VAL A 145 8.38 14.93 -5.90
CA VAL A 145 7.04 15.07 -5.31
C VAL A 145 6.08 15.72 -6.31
N THR A 146 4.91 15.11 -6.51
CA THR A 146 3.83 15.59 -7.40
C THR A 146 2.50 15.23 -6.76
N GLY A 147 1.72 16.24 -6.34
CA GLY A 147 0.48 16.01 -5.60
C GLY A 147 0.75 15.28 -4.27
N GLU A 148 0.10 14.14 -4.07
CA GLU A 148 0.20 13.30 -2.86
C GLU A 148 1.26 12.18 -2.98
N GLY A 149 2.05 12.17 -4.05
CA GLY A 149 3.03 11.12 -4.30
C GLY A 149 4.29 11.61 -4.98
N TYR A 150 5.00 10.69 -5.63
CA TYR A 150 6.19 10.96 -6.41
C TYR A 150 5.94 10.56 -7.86
N SER A 151 6.41 11.37 -8.80
CA SER A 151 6.36 11.05 -10.22
C SER A 151 7.67 11.41 -10.90
N GLY A 152 8.01 10.68 -11.97
CA GLY A 152 9.21 10.92 -12.72
C GLY A 152 9.53 9.80 -13.68
N TRP A 153 10.79 9.41 -13.76
CA TRP A 153 11.29 8.45 -14.75
C TRP A 153 12.08 7.32 -14.13
N ARG A 154 12.04 6.18 -14.82
CA ARG A 154 12.84 4.99 -14.54
C ARG A 154 13.59 4.52 -15.78
N THR A 155 14.81 4.04 -15.57
CA THR A 155 15.56 3.25 -16.55
C THR A 155 16.04 1.97 -15.87
N CYS A 156 15.90 0.81 -16.51
CA CYS A 156 16.36 -0.47 -15.94
C CYS A 156 17.56 -1.01 -16.74
N GLN A 157 18.36 -1.85 -16.11
CA GLN A 157 19.49 -2.50 -16.75
C GLN A 157 19.03 -3.35 -17.96
N PRO A 158 19.90 -3.53 -18.96
CA PRO A 158 19.64 -4.47 -20.06
C PRO A 158 19.40 -5.89 -19.53
N GLY A 159 18.48 -6.62 -20.14
CA GLY A 159 18.11 -7.99 -19.74
C GLY A 159 16.90 -8.08 -18.81
N THR A 160 16.37 -6.94 -18.36
CA THR A 160 15.08 -6.85 -17.68
C THR A 160 13.92 -6.82 -18.69
N THR A 161 12.73 -7.29 -18.30
CA THR A 161 11.51 -7.12 -19.13
C THR A 161 10.95 -5.70 -19.02
N LEU A 162 11.39 -4.95 -18.02
CA LEU A 162 10.90 -3.61 -17.72
C LEU A 162 11.43 -2.58 -18.71
N GLN A 163 10.50 -1.91 -19.40
CA GLN A 163 10.85 -0.81 -20.30
C GLN A 163 11.18 0.48 -19.51
N PRO A 164 12.13 1.29 -20.01
CA PRO A 164 12.29 2.66 -19.56
C PRO A 164 10.99 3.44 -19.73
N GLY A 165 10.62 4.26 -18.75
CA GLY A 165 9.36 4.99 -18.85
C GLY A 165 8.99 5.82 -17.62
N PRO A 166 7.82 6.49 -17.69
CA PRO A 166 7.30 7.25 -16.57
C PRO A 166 6.91 6.33 -15.42
N VAL A 167 7.18 6.80 -14.20
CA VAL A 167 6.84 6.11 -12.95
C VAL A 167 6.12 7.06 -12.02
N SER A 168 5.07 6.57 -11.38
CA SER A 168 4.35 7.23 -10.29
C SER A 168 4.31 6.31 -9.07
N LEU A 169 4.55 6.88 -7.90
CA LEU A 169 4.58 6.19 -6.62
C LEU A 169 3.71 6.96 -5.61
N SER A 170 2.69 6.30 -5.08
CA SER A 170 1.87 6.80 -3.99
C SER A 170 2.23 6.08 -2.70
N LEU A 171 2.68 6.83 -1.69
CA LEU A 171 3.06 6.32 -0.38
C LEU A 171 2.03 6.78 0.66
N PRO A 172 1.16 5.90 1.18
CA PRO A 172 0.22 6.28 2.22
C PRO A 172 0.95 6.54 3.55
N GLU A 173 0.34 7.31 4.44
CA GLU A 173 0.95 7.71 5.73
C GLU A 173 1.32 6.50 6.60
N GLU A 174 0.60 5.39 6.47
CA GLU A 174 0.88 4.11 7.09
C GLU A 174 2.32 3.65 6.80
N VAL A 175 2.76 3.74 5.54
CA VAL A 175 4.12 3.36 5.13
C VAL A 175 5.15 4.30 5.74
N LEU A 176 4.83 5.58 5.85
CA LEU A 176 5.72 6.57 6.44
C LEU A 176 5.89 6.37 7.96
N ARG A 177 4.88 5.83 8.63
CA ARG A 177 4.90 5.52 10.07
C ARG A 177 5.61 4.20 10.41
N LEU A 178 5.93 3.36 9.44
CA LEU A 178 6.68 2.13 9.66
C LEU A 178 8.07 2.42 10.25
N GLY A 179 8.58 1.46 11.02
CA GLY A 179 9.96 1.51 11.51
C GLY A 179 10.96 1.60 10.36
N GLN A 180 12.11 2.23 10.59
CA GLN A 180 13.10 2.53 9.54
C GLN A 180 13.48 1.32 8.68
N GLY A 181 13.78 0.18 9.30
CA GLY A 181 14.17 -1.05 8.59
C GLY A 181 13.03 -1.68 7.78
N GLU A 182 11.82 -1.66 8.33
CA GLU A 182 10.62 -2.16 7.66
C GLU A 182 10.26 -1.29 6.44
N ARG A 183 10.24 0.03 6.64
CA ARG A 183 10.03 1.02 5.58
C ARG A 183 11.06 0.89 4.47
N ALA A 184 12.34 0.76 4.83
CA ALA A 184 13.43 0.59 3.87
C ALA A 184 13.28 -0.72 3.07
N THR A 185 12.93 -1.83 3.74
CA THR A 185 12.71 -3.13 3.09
C THR A 185 11.55 -3.06 2.10
N LEU A 186 10.42 -2.51 2.52
CA LEU A 186 9.23 -2.38 1.68
C LEU A 186 9.48 -1.50 0.45
N LEU A 187 10.16 -0.36 0.63
CA LEU A 187 10.48 0.55 -0.48
C LEU A 187 11.54 -0.04 -1.43
N ALA A 188 12.53 -0.76 -0.90
CA ALA A 188 13.52 -1.45 -1.73
C ALA A 188 12.89 -2.56 -2.58
N LEU A 189 12.00 -3.37 -1.98
CA LEU A 189 11.21 -4.37 -2.72
C LEU A 189 10.36 -3.70 -3.79
N LEU A 190 9.58 -2.67 -3.41
CA LEU A 190 8.66 -2.00 -4.32
C LEU A 190 9.37 -1.41 -5.55
N LEU A 191 10.54 -0.80 -5.35
CA LEU A 191 11.36 -0.19 -6.40
C LEU A 191 12.34 -1.17 -7.06
N SER A 192 12.24 -2.46 -6.79
CA SER A 192 13.04 -3.47 -7.48
C SER A 192 12.34 -3.97 -8.74
N GLU A 193 13.12 -4.54 -9.66
CA GLU A 193 12.57 -5.16 -10.87
C GLU A 193 11.58 -6.30 -10.58
N THR A 194 11.76 -7.02 -9.46
CA THR A 194 10.95 -8.20 -9.09
C THR A 194 9.50 -7.86 -8.77
N MET A 195 9.22 -6.60 -8.42
CA MET A 195 7.90 -6.20 -7.94
C MET A 195 6.85 -6.09 -9.05
N LEU A 196 7.28 -5.58 -10.20
CA LEU A 196 6.37 -5.32 -11.30
C LEU A 196 6.18 -6.59 -12.12
N PRO A 197 4.95 -6.81 -12.62
CA PRO A 197 4.72 -7.92 -13.54
C PRO A 197 5.64 -7.76 -14.77
N PRO A 198 6.04 -8.85 -15.42
CA PRO A 198 6.88 -8.79 -16.61
C PRO A 198 6.23 -8.03 -17.77
#